data_AF-A0A932Z853-F1
#
_entry.id   AF-A0A932Z853-F1
#
_cell.length_a   1.000
_cell.length_b   1.000
_cell.length_c   1.000
_cell.angle_alpha   90.00
_cell.angle_beta   90.00
_cell.angle_gamma   90.00
#
_symmetry.space_group_name_H-M   'P 1'
#
loop_
_entity.id
_entity.type
_entity.pdbx_description
1 polymer ?
#
loop_
_entity_poly.entity_id
_entity_poly.type
_entity_poly.pdbx_seq_one_letter_code
_entity_poly.pdbx_strand_id
1 'polypeptide(L)'
;MKPHGLRTGVLALGLLTAGAALAQGSMGGYGQGPGMMGPGMMHGMTGSMPMNGPSEALGRERPLLSLALQNRAELGLSEEQTKTLRELVEGFGQESDRRLRDIENAERELAGLLKQQPEDPAPAEAKVRAVEKLRADLRLARLRTIAGGRSLLTPEQRSKLDQLAARSSPSAQHHGMRGMEEMHRFMSSERMPQAMASMMTMAERMGGGDPMLGMVRMMEMMSMMGGGMIGGDGMMRDPQRPEAPR
;
A
#
# COMPACT_ATOMS: atom_id res chain seq x y z
N MET A 1 -5.84 -58.74 -40.32
CA MET A 1 -4.89 -58.28 -39.28
C MET A 1 -4.03 -57.19 -39.92
N LYS A 2 -4.09 -55.95 -39.41
CA LYS A 2 -3.33 -54.79 -39.91
C LYS A 2 -2.12 -54.55 -38.98
N PRO A 3 -0.91 -54.28 -39.49
CA PRO A 3 0.27 -54.09 -38.64
C PRO A 3 0.33 -52.68 -38.04
N HIS A 4 0.76 -52.59 -36.78
CA HIS A 4 1.00 -51.34 -36.05
C HIS A 4 2.38 -50.77 -36.39
N GLY A 5 2.40 -49.50 -36.81
CA GLY A 5 3.62 -48.72 -37.03
C GLY A 5 4.15 -48.11 -35.74
N LEU A 6 5.43 -48.38 -35.47
CA LEU A 6 6.31 -47.73 -34.50
C LEU A 6 6.28 -46.19 -34.65
N ARG A 7 6.21 -45.48 -33.53
CA ARG A 7 6.61 -44.06 -33.44
C ARG A 7 7.62 -43.87 -32.33
N THR A 8 8.88 -43.81 -32.74
CA THR A 8 10.03 -43.38 -31.96
C THR A 8 10.00 -41.86 -31.87
N GLY A 9 9.86 -41.30 -30.66
CA GLY A 9 9.85 -39.87 -30.40
C GLY A 9 11.06 -39.47 -29.54
N VAL A 10 11.90 -38.61 -30.12
CA VAL A 10 13.19 -38.10 -29.63
C VAL A 10 13.04 -37.32 -28.31
N LEU A 11 13.84 -37.66 -27.30
CA LEU A 11 14.03 -36.86 -26.08
C LEU A 11 15.16 -35.85 -26.31
N ALA A 12 14.78 -34.57 -26.37
CA ALA A 12 15.70 -33.45 -26.52
C ALA A 12 16.34 -33.07 -25.17
N LEU A 13 17.65 -32.90 -25.22
CA LEU A 13 18.57 -32.50 -24.17
C LEU A 13 18.36 -31.02 -23.81
N GLY A 14 17.98 -30.71 -22.57
CA GLY A 14 17.89 -29.33 -22.06
C GLY A 14 19.13 -28.95 -21.26
N LEU A 15 19.98 -28.11 -21.86
CA LEU A 15 21.16 -27.49 -21.23
C LEU A 15 20.75 -26.64 -20.01
N LEU A 16 21.47 -26.79 -18.91
CA LEU A 16 21.33 -26.02 -17.67
C LEU A 16 22.38 -24.90 -17.67
N THR A 17 21.96 -23.66 -17.95
CA THR A 17 22.79 -22.46 -17.83
C THR A 17 22.67 -21.90 -16.41
N ALA A 18 23.68 -22.16 -15.58
CA ALA A 18 23.88 -21.46 -14.31
C ALA A 18 24.77 -20.23 -14.56
N GLY A 19 24.24 -19.04 -14.31
CA GLY A 19 24.99 -17.79 -14.40
C GLY A 19 24.41 -16.75 -13.46
N ALA A 20 25.18 -16.41 -12.42
CA ALA A 20 25.52 -15.05 -11.99
C ALA A 20 25.93 -15.06 -10.51
N ALA A 21 27.23 -14.90 -10.28
CA ALA A 21 27.77 -14.40 -9.03
C ALA A 21 27.60 -12.87 -8.99
N LEU A 22 27.19 -12.32 -7.85
CA LEU A 22 27.57 -10.98 -7.44
C LEU A 22 27.81 -10.94 -5.93
N ALA A 23 28.99 -10.44 -5.59
CA ALA A 23 29.47 -10.13 -4.27
C ALA A 23 28.75 -8.91 -3.67
N GLN A 24 28.55 -8.94 -2.35
CA GLN A 24 28.36 -7.81 -1.43
C GLN A 24 28.67 -8.39 -0.05
N GLY A 25 29.56 -7.88 0.78
CA GLY A 25 29.98 -6.49 0.98
C GLY A 25 29.90 -6.27 2.50
N SER A 26 31.05 -6.37 3.16
CA SER A 26 31.23 -6.14 4.59
C SER A 26 30.79 -4.72 5.00
N MET A 27 29.91 -4.63 6.00
CA MET A 27 29.73 -3.50 6.91
C MET A 27 29.31 -4.11 8.25
N GLY A 28 30.00 -3.91 9.36
CA GLY A 28 30.38 -2.63 9.94
C GLY A 28 29.65 -2.54 11.27
N GLY A 29 30.38 -2.73 12.37
CA GLY A 29 29.84 -2.91 13.71
C GLY A 29 29.08 -1.72 14.26
N TYR A 30 28.12 -2.01 15.14
CA TYR A 30 27.51 -1.03 16.02
C TYR A 30 27.66 -1.45 17.46
N GLY A 31 28.02 -0.44 18.26
CA GLY A 31 28.54 -0.55 19.61
C GLY A 31 27.53 -1.08 20.61
N GLN A 32 28.10 -1.83 21.54
CA GLN A 32 27.54 -2.25 22.80
C GLN A 32 27.34 -1.01 23.69
N GLY A 33 26.10 -0.56 23.84
CA GLY A 33 25.71 0.41 24.87
C GLY A 33 25.25 -0.32 26.14
N PRO A 34 25.65 0.12 27.36
CA PRO A 34 25.27 -0.56 28.59
C PRO A 34 23.79 -0.38 28.92
N GLY A 35 23.17 -1.46 29.38
CA GLY A 35 21.74 -1.58 29.63
C GLY A 35 21.20 -0.71 30.76
N MET A 36 19.95 -0.30 30.55
CA MET A 36 19.00 0.15 31.56
C MET A 36 17.61 -0.29 31.09
N MET A 37 17.24 -1.55 31.32
CA MET A 37 15.85 -1.99 31.29
C MET A 37 15.60 -2.91 32.48
N GLY A 38 14.88 -2.38 33.48
CA GLY A 38 14.50 -3.10 34.68
C GLY A 38 13.44 -4.18 34.39
N PRO A 39 13.40 -5.25 35.19
CA PRO A 39 12.43 -6.32 35.03
C PRO A 39 11.09 -5.88 35.64
N GLY A 40 10.07 -5.59 34.83
CA GLY A 40 8.75 -5.35 35.43
C GLY A 40 7.58 -4.78 34.63
N MET A 41 7.65 -4.49 33.32
CA MET A 41 6.49 -3.88 32.62
C MET A 41 6.23 -4.42 31.20
N MET A 42 6.08 -5.74 31.05
CA MET A 42 5.66 -6.40 29.80
C MET A 42 4.52 -7.41 30.01
N HIS A 43 3.59 -7.14 30.94
CA HIS A 43 2.32 -7.87 31.07
C HIS A 43 1.17 -6.92 30.75
N GLY A 44 0.80 -6.79 29.47
CA GLY A 44 -0.32 -5.92 29.08
C GLY A 44 -0.44 -5.53 27.61
N MET A 45 0.35 -6.10 26.70
CA MET A 45 0.19 -5.89 25.25
C MET A 45 -0.20 -7.16 24.48
N THR A 46 -1.01 -8.03 25.10
CA THR A 46 -1.89 -8.98 24.40
C THR A 46 -3.24 -8.33 24.07
N GLY A 47 -3.26 -7.01 23.89
CA GLY A 47 -4.37 -6.31 23.24
C GLY A 47 -4.35 -6.66 21.77
N SER A 48 -5.09 -7.71 21.41
CA SER A 48 -5.85 -7.82 20.16
C SER A 48 -5.45 -6.82 19.08
N MET A 49 -4.28 -7.01 18.48
CA MET A 49 -4.13 -6.59 17.10
C MET A 49 -5.19 -7.39 16.34
N PRO A 50 -6.09 -6.75 15.57
CA PRO A 50 -6.92 -7.49 14.65
C PRO A 50 -5.94 -8.27 13.77
N MET A 51 -5.90 -9.58 13.98
CA MET A 51 -5.25 -10.55 13.12
C MET A 51 -6.10 -10.63 11.84
N ASN A 52 -6.26 -9.50 11.16
CA ASN A 52 -6.54 -9.50 9.74
C ASN A 52 -5.21 -9.97 9.15
N GLY A 53 -5.06 -11.29 9.10
CA GLY A 53 -3.85 -11.93 8.61
C GLY A 53 -3.50 -11.40 7.22
N PRO A 54 -2.28 -11.64 6.74
CA PRO A 54 -1.86 -11.23 5.40
C PRO A 54 -2.84 -11.65 4.29
N SER A 55 -3.72 -12.62 4.51
CA SER A 55 -4.79 -13.01 3.59
C SER A 55 -5.81 -11.89 3.27
N GLU A 56 -6.19 -11.02 4.21
CA GLU A 56 -7.10 -9.89 3.90
C GLU A 56 -6.40 -8.78 3.14
N ALA A 57 -5.13 -8.52 3.45
CA ALA A 57 -4.32 -7.53 2.72
C ALA A 57 -4.01 -7.99 1.29
N LEU A 58 -3.81 -9.30 1.08
CA LEU A 58 -3.30 -9.86 -0.17
C LEU A 58 -4.37 -10.42 -1.11
N GLY A 59 -5.48 -10.96 -0.59
CA GLY A 59 -6.30 -11.90 -1.37
C GLY A 59 -7.63 -11.39 -1.89
N ARG A 60 -8.37 -10.60 -1.11
CA ARG A 60 -9.69 -10.16 -1.57
C ARG A 60 -9.59 -8.97 -2.52
N GLU A 61 -10.58 -8.87 -3.41
CA GLU A 61 -10.74 -7.72 -4.31
C GLU A 61 -10.56 -6.44 -3.48
N ARG A 62 -9.90 -5.39 -4.02
CA ARG A 62 -10.00 -4.10 -3.29
C ARG A 62 -11.49 -3.79 -3.21
N PRO A 63 -12.02 -3.19 -2.14
CA PRO A 63 -13.43 -2.87 -2.06
C PRO A 63 -13.98 -1.98 -3.20
N LEU A 64 -13.19 -1.60 -4.22
CA LEU A 64 -13.56 -0.67 -5.28
C LEU A 64 -14.69 -1.18 -6.20
N LEU A 65 -14.62 -2.38 -6.77
CA LEU A 65 -15.70 -2.89 -7.64
C LEU A 65 -16.89 -3.34 -6.79
N SER A 66 -16.63 -3.93 -5.62
CA SER A 66 -17.66 -4.17 -4.61
C SER A 66 -18.40 -2.87 -4.21
N LEU A 67 -17.68 -1.76 -4.01
CA LEU A 67 -18.24 -0.43 -3.72
C LEU A 67 -19.02 0.10 -4.93
N ALA A 68 -18.53 -0.11 -6.15
CA ALA A 68 -19.26 0.26 -7.35
C ALA A 68 -20.61 -0.47 -7.45
N LEU A 69 -20.62 -1.78 -7.18
CA LEU A 69 -21.85 -2.59 -7.16
C LEU A 69 -22.82 -2.17 -6.04
N GLN A 70 -22.31 -1.83 -4.86
CA GLN A 70 -23.11 -1.32 -3.74
C GLN A 70 -23.74 0.04 -4.07
N ASN A 71 -23.04 0.90 -4.82
CA ASN A 71 -23.49 2.24 -5.18
C ASN A 71 -23.97 2.34 -6.64
N ARG A 72 -24.44 1.22 -7.21
CA ARG A 72 -24.83 1.13 -8.63
C ARG A 72 -25.83 2.19 -9.08
N ALA A 73 -26.79 2.56 -8.22
CA ALA A 73 -27.79 3.57 -8.53
C ALA A 73 -27.19 5.00 -8.56
N GLU A 74 -26.34 5.33 -7.58
CA GLU A 74 -25.65 6.64 -7.50
C GLU A 74 -24.65 6.83 -8.66
N LEU A 75 -24.01 5.73 -9.06
CA LEU A 75 -23.12 5.67 -10.21
C LEU A 75 -23.88 5.61 -11.54
N GLY A 76 -25.19 5.33 -11.54
CA GLY A 76 -25.96 5.15 -12.78
C GLY A 76 -25.41 4.02 -13.64
N LEU A 77 -25.06 2.89 -13.04
CA LEU A 77 -24.57 1.72 -13.79
C LEU A 77 -25.71 1.12 -14.61
N SER A 78 -25.43 0.74 -15.86
CA SER A 78 -26.37 -0.03 -16.67
C SER A 78 -26.52 -1.45 -16.13
N GLU A 79 -27.58 -2.16 -16.54
CA GLU A 79 -27.78 -3.56 -16.18
C GLU A 79 -26.63 -4.44 -16.67
N GLU A 80 -26.14 -4.18 -17.89
CA GLU A 80 -25.00 -4.87 -18.49
C GLU A 80 -23.72 -4.62 -17.69
N GLN A 81 -23.38 -3.35 -17.39
CA GLN A 81 -22.23 -3.01 -16.55
C GLN A 81 -22.30 -3.72 -15.20
N THR A 82 -23.48 -3.71 -14.57
CA THR A 82 -23.69 -4.33 -13.26
C THR A 82 -23.51 -5.86 -13.34
N LYS A 83 -24.00 -6.50 -14.40
CA LYS A 83 -23.84 -7.94 -14.62
C LYS A 83 -22.36 -8.29 -14.80
N THR A 84 -21.65 -7.62 -15.71
CA THR A 84 -20.23 -7.91 -15.98
C THR A 84 -19.34 -7.62 -14.76
N LEU A 85 -19.62 -6.55 -14.00
CA LEU A 85 -18.90 -6.27 -12.76
C LEU A 85 -19.09 -7.37 -11.71
N ARG A 86 -20.32 -7.92 -11.56
CA ARG A 86 -20.55 -9.07 -10.67
C ARG A 86 -19.75 -10.29 -11.09
N GLU A 87 -19.79 -10.63 -12.37
CA GLU A 87 -19.04 -11.78 -12.91
C GLU A 87 -17.53 -11.63 -12.68
N LEU A 88 -16.98 -10.42 -12.83
CA LEU A 88 -15.58 -10.14 -12.51
C LEU A 88 -15.26 -10.32 -11.03
N VAL A 89 -16.11 -9.82 -10.13
CA VAL A 89 -15.93 -9.93 -8.67
C VAL A 89 -16.04 -11.39 -8.23
N GLU A 90 -17.04 -12.13 -8.72
CA GLU A 90 -17.24 -13.54 -8.40
C GLU A 90 -16.11 -14.41 -8.94
N GLY A 91 -15.70 -14.21 -10.20
CA GLY A 91 -14.60 -14.94 -10.82
C GLY A 91 -13.27 -14.70 -10.10
N PHE A 92 -12.96 -13.46 -9.75
CA PHE A 92 -11.79 -13.14 -8.95
C PHE A 92 -11.88 -13.73 -7.53
N GLY A 93 -13.07 -13.70 -6.91
CA GLY A 93 -13.30 -14.32 -5.60
C GLY A 93 -12.88 -15.79 -5.60
N GLN A 94 -13.41 -16.57 -6.54
CA GLN A 94 -13.08 -18.00 -6.68
C GLN A 94 -11.59 -18.23 -6.97
N GLU A 95 -10.98 -17.44 -7.86
CA GLU A 95 -9.55 -17.53 -8.16
C GLU A 95 -8.70 -17.20 -6.92
N SER A 96 -9.06 -16.15 -6.18
CA SER A 96 -8.34 -15.71 -5.00
C SER A 96 -8.39 -16.74 -3.87
N ASP A 97 -9.54 -17.36 -3.62
CA ASP A 97 -9.69 -18.42 -2.61
C ASP A 97 -8.80 -19.63 -2.93
N ARG A 98 -8.72 -20.00 -4.22
CA ARG A 98 -7.80 -21.06 -4.66
C ARG A 98 -6.35 -20.68 -4.40
N ARG A 99 -5.92 -19.49 -4.83
CA ARG A 99 -4.53 -19.04 -4.66
C ARG A 99 -4.13 -18.87 -3.19
N LEU A 100 -5.04 -18.39 -2.34
CA LEU A 100 -4.81 -18.29 -0.91
C LEU A 100 -4.56 -19.65 -0.29
N ARG A 101 -5.35 -20.68 -0.63
CA ARG A 101 -5.09 -22.06 -0.20
C ARG A 101 -3.74 -22.57 -0.67
N ASP A 102 -3.35 -22.28 -1.92
CA ASP A 102 -2.03 -22.67 -2.45
C ASP A 102 -0.88 -22.00 -1.67
N ILE A 103 -1.04 -20.72 -1.30
CA ILE A 103 -0.09 -19.98 -0.45
C ILE A 103 0.00 -20.62 0.94
N GLU A 104 -1.13 -20.85 1.60
CA GLU A 104 -1.19 -21.47 2.94
C GLU A 104 -0.56 -22.87 2.95
N ASN A 105 -0.77 -23.66 1.90
CA ASN A 105 -0.13 -24.97 1.73
C ASN A 105 1.39 -24.83 1.62
N ALA A 106 1.88 -23.95 0.75
CA ALA A 106 3.31 -23.73 0.54
C ALA A 106 4.00 -23.15 1.79
N GLU A 107 3.33 -22.29 2.54
CA GLU A 107 3.82 -21.76 3.83
C GLU A 107 3.90 -22.85 4.90
N ARG A 108 2.93 -23.77 4.97
CA ARG A 108 2.99 -24.92 5.88
C ARG A 108 4.14 -25.86 5.53
N GLU A 109 4.37 -26.12 4.25
CA GLU A 109 5.52 -26.90 3.79
C GLU A 109 6.85 -26.24 4.13
N LEU A 110 6.97 -24.92 3.92
CA LEU A 110 8.15 -24.15 4.33
C LEU A 110 8.38 -24.24 5.83
N ALA A 111 7.33 -24.06 6.64
CA ALA A 111 7.43 -24.20 8.10
C ALA A 111 7.87 -25.60 8.51
N GLY A 112 7.44 -26.64 7.79
CA GLY A 112 7.90 -28.02 7.97
C GLY A 112 9.40 -28.18 7.71
N LEU A 113 9.90 -27.62 6.60
CA LEU A 113 11.34 -27.64 6.27
C LEU A 113 12.17 -26.91 7.33
N LEU A 114 11.75 -25.73 7.75
CA LEU A 114 12.49 -24.94 8.74
C LEU A 114 12.52 -25.60 10.12
N LYS A 115 11.45 -26.30 10.53
CA LYS A 115 11.41 -27.05 11.79
C LYS A 115 12.41 -28.20 11.85
N GLN A 116 12.80 -28.74 10.70
CA GLN A 116 13.78 -29.83 10.61
C GLN A 116 15.21 -29.34 10.84
N GLN A 117 15.46 -28.03 10.92
CA GLN A 117 16.79 -27.42 11.05
C GLN A 117 17.79 -27.99 10.03
N PRO A 118 17.49 -27.89 8.72
CA PRO A 118 18.30 -28.53 7.70
C PRO A 118 19.68 -27.86 7.64
N GLU A 119 20.74 -28.67 7.52
CA GLU A 119 22.10 -28.17 7.26
C GLU A 119 22.21 -27.52 5.87
N ASP A 120 21.40 -28.01 4.90
CA ASP A 120 21.26 -27.43 3.56
C ASP A 120 20.00 -26.53 3.48
N PRO A 121 20.15 -25.20 3.28
CA PRO A 121 19.02 -24.29 3.15
C PRO A 121 18.32 -24.35 1.79
N ALA A 122 18.89 -24.99 0.76
CA ALA A 122 18.40 -24.90 -0.61
C ALA A 122 16.90 -25.29 -0.78
N PRO A 123 16.37 -26.33 -0.11
CA PRO A 123 14.94 -26.65 -0.18
C PRO A 123 14.05 -25.56 0.41
N ALA A 124 14.47 -24.93 1.51
CA ALA A 124 13.74 -23.84 2.14
C ALA A 124 13.75 -22.58 1.25
N GLU A 125 14.89 -22.23 0.65
CA GLU A 125 15.00 -21.12 -0.29
C GLU A 125 14.09 -21.31 -1.52
N ALA A 126 14.09 -22.51 -2.11
CA ALA A 126 13.22 -22.84 -3.23
C ALA A 126 11.74 -22.67 -2.86
N LYS A 127 11.36 -23.09 -1.64
CA LYS A 127 9.98 -22.94 -1.15
C LYS A 127 9.61 -21.47 -0.89
N VAL A 128 10.52 -20.66 -0.33
CA VAL A 128 10.33 -19.20 -0.17
C VAL A 128 10.04 -18.55 -1.53
N ARG A 129 10.86 -18.85 -2.56
CA ARG A 129 10.65 -18.31 -3.91
C ARG A 129 9.29 -18.71 -4.49
N ALA A 130 8.84 -19.94 -4.22
CA ALA A 130 7.53 -20.41 -4.66
C ALA A 130 6.37 -19.67 -3.96
N VAL A 131 6.46 -19.45 -2.65
CA VAL A 131 5.48 -18.66 -1.88
C VAL A 131 5.40 -17.24 -2.42
N GLU A 132 6.53 -16.58 -2.64
CA GLU A 132 6.54 -15.21 -3.16
C GLU A 132 6.00 -15.10 -4.58
N LYS A 133 6.25 -16.10 -5.44
CA LYS A 133 5.62 -16.18 -6.76
C LYS A 133 4.10 -16.26 -6.66
N LEU A 134 3.56 -17.13 -5.81
CA LEU A 134 2.10 -17.25 -5.62
C LEU A 134 1.48 -15.93 -5.12
N ARG A 135 2.14 -15.26 -4.17
CA ARG A 135 1.72 -13.94 -3.67
C ARG A 135 1.76 -12.88 -4.77
N ALA A 136 2.79 -12.87 -5.62
CA ALA A 136 2.88 -11.96 -6.76
C ALA A 136 1.77 -12.21 -7.78
N ASP A 137 1.51 -13.47 -8.13
CA ASP A 137 0.47 -13.85 -9.08
C ASP A 137 -0.92 -13.42 -8.59
N LEU A 138 -1.20 -13.57 -7.28
CA LEU A 138 -2.44 -13.10 -6.66
C LEU A 138 -2.60 -11.57 -6.76
N ARG A 139 -1.54 -10.81 -6.48
CA ARG A 139 -1.54 -9.34 -6.63
C ARG A 139 -1.78 -8.91 -8.08
N LEU A 140 -1.18 -9.61 -9.04
CA LEU A 140 -1.37 -9.34 -10.47
C LEU A 140 -2.79 -9.68 -10.93
N ALA A 141 -3.36 -10.80 -10.50
CA ALA A 141 -4.75 -11.15 -10.77
C ALA A 141 -5.69 -10.05 -10.26
N ARG A 142 -5.46 -9.56 -9.02
CA ARG A 142 -6.22 -8.46 -8.44
C ARG A 142 -6.12 -7.17 -9.26
N LEU A 143 -4.91 -6.79 -9.68
CA LEU A 143 -4.68 -5.61 -10.52
C LEU A 143 -5.48 -5.71 -11.83
N ARG A 144 -5.43 -6.88 -12.49
CA ARG A 144 -6.15 -7.13 -13.74
C ARG A 144 -7.65 -7.04 -13.55
N THR A 145 -8.20 -7.61 -12.48
CA THR A 145 -9.64 -7.50 -12.16
C THR A 145 -10.06 -6.05 -11.96
N ILE A 146 -9.30 -5.27 -11.19
CA ILE A 146 -9.59 -3.85 -10.97
C ILE A 146 -9.49 -3.05 -12.27
N ALA A 147 -8.45 -3.29 -13.07
CA ALA A 147 -8.28 -2.63 -14.36
C ALA A 147 -9.43 -2.96 -15.33
N GLY A 148 -9.81 -4.24 -15.41
CA GLY A 148 -10.96 -4.72 -16.18
C GLY A 148 -12.26 -4.06 -15.73
N GLY A 149 -12.56 -4.06 -14.42
CA GLY A 149 -13.74 -3.41 -13.88
C GLY A 149 -13.77 -1.90 -14.11
N ARG A 150 -12.65 -1.17 -13.94
CA ARG A 150 -12.57 0.27 -14.24
C ARG A 150 -12.74 0.57 -15.73
N SER A 151 -12.37 -0.34 -16.62
CA SER A 151 -12.52 -0.15 -18.07
C SER A 151 -13.99 -0.18 -18.53
N LEU A 152 -14.87 -0.84 -17.76
CA LEU A 152 -16.30 -0.89 -18.01
C LEU A 152 -17.03 0.43 -17.65
N LEU A 153 -16.39 1.31 -16.88
CA LEU A 153 -17.01 2.53 -16.37
C LEU A 153 -16.72 3.73 -17.28
N THR A 154 -17.69 4.65 -17.40
CA THR A 154 -17.42 5.96 -18.06
C THR A 154 -16.46 6.81 -17.21
N PRO A 155 -15.84 7.85 -17.78
CA PRO A 155 -15.00 8.78 -17.01
C PRO A 155 -15.74 9.41 -15.81
N GLU A 156 -17.02 9.76 -15.99
CA GLU A 156 -17.87 10.35 -14.96
C GLU A 156 -18.16 9.35 -13.84
N GLN A 157 -18.47 8.10 -14.19
CA GLN A 157 -18.66 7.01 -13.24
C GLN A 157 -17.39 6.73 -12.44
N ARG A 158 -16.22 6.75 -13.09
CA ARG A 158 -14.92 6.58 -12.42
C ARG A 158 -14.65 7.71 -11.42
N SER A 159 -14.88 8.96 -11.82
CA SER A 159 -14.72 10.12 -10.93
C SER A 159 -15.63 10.01 -9.69
N LYS A 160 -16.91 9.66 -9.86
CA LYS A 160 -17.83 9.43 -8.74
C LYS A 160 -17.37 8.28 -7.84
N LEU A 161 -16.91 7.16 -8.43
CA LEU A 161 -16.41 6.02 -7.66
C LEU A 161 -15.17 6.40 -6.84
N ASP A 162 -14.26 7.20 -7.39
CA ASP A 162 -13.07 7.67 -6.68
C ASP A 162 -13.47 8.59 -5.49
N GLN A 163 -14.49 9.43 -5.65
CA GLN A 163 -15.05 10.24 -4.55
C GLN A 163 -15.70 9.38 -3.46
N LEU A 164 -16.47 8.36 -3.85
CA LEU A 164 -17.05 7.40 -2.90
C LEU A 164 -15.95 6.66 -2.14
N ALA A 165 -14.91 6.18 -2.84
CA ALA A 165 -13.80 5.48 -2.24
C ALA A 165 -13.02 6.36 -1.24
N ALA A 166 -12.85 7.65 -1.53
CA ALA A 166 -12.24 8.60 -0.61
C ALA A 166 -13.05 8.76 0.68
N ARG A 167 -14.39 8.84 0.59
CA ARG A 167 -15.28 8.93 1.75
C ARG A 167 -15.29 7.67 2.60
N SER A 168 -15.19 6.51 1.97
CA SER A 168 -15.18 5.20 2.63
C SER A 168 -13.82 4.82 3.23
N SER A 169 -12.76 5.60 2.98
CA SER A 169 -11.43 5.29 3.53
C SER A 169 -11.32 5.75 4.99
N PRO A 170 -11.04 4.85 5.95
CA PRO A 170 -10.91 5.20 7.37
C PRO A 170 -9.82 6.25 7.62
N SER A 171 -8.77 6.25 6.80
CA SER A 171 -7.64 7.19 6.89
C SER A 171 -8.01 8.62 6.52
N ALA A 172 -8.96 8.83 5.60
CA ALA A 172 -9.43 10.17 5.22
C ALA A 172 -10.21 10.86 6.36
N GLN A 173 -10.95 10.08 7.16
CA GLN A 173 -11.65 10.61 8.34
C GLN A 173 -10.73 10.74 9.57
N HIS A 174 -9.77 9.83 9.75
CA HIS A 174 -8.92 9.81 10.95
C HIS A 174 -7.74 10.80 10.91
N HIS A 175 -7.15 11.12 9.74
CA HIS A 175 -6.02 12.08 9.72
C HIS A 175 -6.46 13.52 10.00
N GLY A 176 -7.66 13.92 9.56
CA GLY A 176 -8.19 15.27 9.81
C GLY A 176 -8.58 15.51 11.26
N MET A 177 -9.34 14.58 11.87
CA MET A 177 -9.78 14.73 13.26
C MET A 177 -8.67 14.48 14.28
N ARG A 178 -7.86 13.43 14.10
CA ARG A 178 -6.82 13.09 15.07
C ARG A 178 -5.69 14.13 15.10
N GLY A 179 -5.34 14.69 13.94
CA GLY A 179 -4.40 15.81 13.86
C GLY A 179 -4.91 17.07 14.55
N MET A 180 -6.20 17.41 14.39
CA MET A 180 -6.80 18.54 15.10
C MET A 180 -6.94 18.30 16.60
N GLU A 181 -7.31 17.09 17.03
CA GLU A 181 -7.40 16.75 18.46
C GLU A 181 -6.03 16.72 19.14
N GLU A 182 -5.00 16.19 18.47
CA GLU A 182 -3.63 16.21 18.98
C GLU A 182 -3.07 17.63 19.04
N MET A 183 -3.33 18.45 18.02
CA MET A 183 -3.01 19.88 18.04
C MET A 183 -3.74 20.59 19.19
N HIS A 184 -5.04 20.38 19.36
CA HIS A 184 -5.83 20.98 20.43
C HIS A 184 -5.37 20.52 21.82
N ARG A 185 -5.05 19.24 21.99
CA ARG A 185 -4.49 18.68 23.22
C ARG A 185 -3.11 19.27 23.51
N PHE A 186 -2.27 19.44 22.50
CA PHE A 186 -0.98 20.10 22.65
C PHE A 186 -1.15 21.57 23.04
N MET A 187 -2.01 22.32 22.37
CA MET A 187 -2.29 23.73 22.65
C MET A 187 -2.87 23.96 24.05
N SER A 188 -3.64 23.00 24.57
CA SER A 188 -4.18 23.04 25.93
C SER A 188 -3.28 22.36 26.98
N SER A 189 -2.10 21.85 26.60
CA SER A 189 -1.17 21.20 27.53
C SER A 189 -0.25 22.19 28.24
N GLU A 190 0.21 21.82 29.44
CA GLU A 190 1.24 22.55 30.18
C GLU A 190 2.60 22.62 29.45
N ARG A 191 2.79 21.83 28.39
CA ARG A 191 4.00 21.85 27.56
C ARG A 191 3.99 22.98 26.52
N MET A 192 2.82 23.54 26.20
CA MET A 192 2.69 24.59 25.18
C MET A 192 3.53 25.84 25.50
N PRO A 193 3.51 26.39 26.73
CA PRO A 193 4.35 27.54 27.07
C PRO A 193 5.85 27.27 26.89
N GLN A 194 6.32 26.07 27.24
CA GLN A 194 7.73 25.69 27.08
C GLN A 194 8.12 25.54 25.61
N ALA A 195 7.24 24.96 24.80
CA ALA A 195 7.43 24.87 23.35
C ALA A 195 7.44 26.26 22.69
N MET A 196 6.52 27.15 23.09
CA MET A 196 6.51 28.53 22.62
C MET A 196 7.76 29.30 23.06
N ALA A 197 8.21 29.14 24.30
CA ALA A 197 9.46 29.77 24.78
C ALA A 197 10.69 29.28 23.98
N SER A 198 10.74 27.98 23.67
CA SER A 198 11.79 27.40 22.83
C SER A 198 11.75 27.95 21.40
N MET A 199 10.54 28.12 20.85
CA MET A 199 10.33 28.71 19.53
C MET A 199 10.69 30.20 19.49
N MET A 200 10.34 30.97 20.52
CA MET A 200 10.74 32.38 20.65
C MET A 200 12.26 32.52 20.76
N THR A 201 12.92 31.67 21.55
CA THR A 201 14.39 31.66 21.65
C THR A 201 15.04 31.35 20.30
N MET A 202 14.45 30.46 19.52
CA MET A 202 14.93 30.16 18.16
C MET A 202 14.69 31.34 17.22
N ALA A 203 13.53 31.98 17.28
CA ALA A 203 13.22 33.18 16.50
C ALA A 203 14.24 34.29 16.81
N GLU A 204 14.49 34.60 18.08
CA GLU A 204 15.51 35.58 18.48
C GLU A 204 16.88 35.28 17.89
N ARG A 205 17.34 34.02 17.94
CA ARG A 205 18.61 33.61 17.33
C ARG A 205 18.64 33.86 15.82
N MET A 206 17.54 33.60 15.14
CA MET A 206 17.44 33.75 13.68
C MET A 206 17.29 35.21 13.23
N GLY A 207 16.70 36.04 14.07
CA GLY A 207 16.54 37.48 13.87
C GLY A 207 17.71 38.32 14.42
N GLY A 208 18.79 37.69 14.90
CA GLY A 208 19.95 38.41 15.43
C GLY A 208 19.64 39.20 16.71
N GLY A 209 18.70 38.73 17.53
CA GLY A 209 18.22 39.39 18.74
C GLY A 209 16.85 40.06 18.59
N ASP A 210 16.31 40.18 17.37
CA ASP A 210 14.94 40.63 17.14
C ASP A 210 13.99 39.42 16.95
N PRO A 211 13.08 39.15 17.90
CA PRO A 211 12.15 38.02 17.81
C PRO A 211 11.16 38.15 16.64
N MET A 212 10.75 39.38 16.27
CA MET A 212 9.78 39.60 15.20
C MET A 212 10.40 39.34 13.83
N LEU A 213 11.63 39.81 13.62
CA LEU A 213 12.39 39.51 12.40
C LEU A 213 12.70 38.01 12.29
N GLY A 214 13.01 37.37 13.42
CA GLY A 214 13.18 35.93 13.56
C GLY A 214 11.95 35.12 13.13
N MET A 215 10.77 35.53 13.60
CA MET A 215 9.50 34.90 13.24
C MET A 215 9.20 35.02 11.75
N VAL A 216 9.38 36.19 11.13
CA VAL A 216 9.18 36.37 9.68
C VAL A 216 10.06 35.42 8.88
N ARG A 217 11.34 35.32 9.25
CA ARG A 217 12.30 34.44 8.57
C ARG A 217 11.96 32.95 8.74
N MET A 218 11.46 32.57 9.91
CA MET A 218 10.97 31.22 10.16
C MET A 218 9.73 30.92 9.32
N MET A 219 8.79 31.87 9.20
CA MET A 219 7.61 31.75 8.34
C MET A 219 7.99 31.63 6.86
N GLU A 220 8.99 32.38 6.39
CA GLU A 220 9.52 32.27 5.02
C GLU A 220 10.12 30.88 4.75
N MET A 221 10.92 30.34 5.68
CA MET A 221 11.47 28.98 5.53
C MET A 221 10.38 27.90 5.54
N MET A 222 9.38 28.03 6.42
CA MET A 222 8.26 27.09 6.46
C MET A 222 7.38 27.19 5.20
N SER A 223 7.23 28.39 4.62
CA SER A 223 6.54 28.57 3.34
C SER A 223 7.31 27.91 2.19
N MET A 224 8.65 28.02 2.17
CA MET A 224 9.50 27.34 1.18
C MET A 224 9.50 25.81 1.34
N MET A 225 9.35 25.28 2.56
CA MET A 225 9.27 23.84 2.82
C MET A 225 7.84 23.28 2.65
N GLY A 226 6.81 24.11 2.85
CA GLY A 226 5.39 23.75 2.74
C GLY A 226 4.78 23.95 1.34
N GLY A 227 5.49 24.61 0.43
CA GLY A 227 5.04 24.94 -0.93
C GLY A 227 4.85 23.77 -1.90
N GLY A 228 4.91 22.51 -1.42
CA GLY A 228 4.67 21.32 -2.23
C GLY A 228 3.23 20.81 -2.26
N MET A 229 2.30 21.29 -1.40
CA MET A 229 0.98 20.64 -1.24
C MET A 229 -0.26 21.55 -1.19
N ILE A 230 -0.16 22.84 -1.52
CA ILE A 230 -1.35 23.66 -1.85
C ILE A 230 -1.23 24.13 -3.30
N GLY A 231 -1.29 23.16 -4.23
CA GLY A 231 -1.60 23.41 -5.63
C GLY A 231 -3.09 23.72 -5.78
N GLY A 232 -3.50 24.89 -5.30
CA GLY A 232 -4.84 25.44 -5.43
C GLY A 232 -4.81 26.68 -6.30
N ASP A 233 -4.30 26.59 -7.53
CA ASP A 233 -4.39 27.66 -8.54
C ASP A 233 -4.40 27.07 -9.94
N GLY A 234 -5.56 26.52 -10.31
CA GLY A 234 -5.86 25.97 -11.63
C GLY A 234 -7.28 26.25 -12.08
N MET A 235 -7.89 27.32 -11.59
CA MET A 235 -9.18 27.85 -12.05
C MET A 235 -9.03 29.36 -12.14
N MET A 236 -8.73 29.88 -13.35
CA MET A 236 -9.19 31.17 -13.90
C MET A 236 -8.33 31.53 -15.12
N ARG A 237 -8.63 30.89 -16.25
CA ARG A 237 -8.43 31.51 -17.55
C ARG A 237 -9.63 31.17 -18.42
N ASP A 238 -10.68 31.95 -18.23
CA ASP A 238 -11.54 32.32 -19.34
C ASP A 238 -11.97 33.78 -19.16
N PRO A 239 -11.47 34.67 -20.01
CA PRO A 239 -12.27 35.77 -20.47
C PRO A 239 -12.32 35.75 -21.99
N GLN A 240 -13.50 35.37 -22.50
CA GLN A 240 -14.16 35.96 -23.66
C GLN A 240 -13.27 36.15 -24.90
N ARG A 241 -13.43 35.25 -25.87
CA ARG A 241 -13.31 35.63 -27.28
C ARG A 241 -14.42 34.98 -28.10
N PRO A 242 -15.45 35.74 -28.51
CA PRO A 242 -16.35 35.32 -29.56
C PRO A 242 -15.79 35.80 -30.90
N GLU A 243 -15.50 34.90 -31.84
CA GLU A 243 -15.61 35.22 -33.26
C GLU A 243 -16.24 34.05 -34.01
N ALA A 244 -17.22 34.42 -34.84
CA ALA A 244 -18.19 33.60 -35.52
C ALA A 244 -17.66 33.09 -36.89
N PRO A 245 -18.47 32.35 -37.68
CA PRO A 245 -17.99 31.44 -38.71
C PRO A 245 -17.78 32.10 -40.08
N ARG A 246 -16.87 31.53 -40.87
CA ARG A 246 -16.95 31.41 -42.33
C ARG A 246 -16.34 30.09 -42.78
#